data_AF-A0A497P0M5-F1
#
_entry.id   AF-A0A497P0M5-F1
#
_cell.length_a   1.000
_cell.length_b   1.000
_cell.length_c   1.000
_cell.angle_alpha   90.00
_cell.angle_beta   90.00
_cell.angle_gamma   90.00
#
_symmetry.space_group_name_H-M   'P 1'
#
loop_
_entity.id
_entity.type
_entity.pdbx_description
1 polymer ?
#
loop_
_entity_poly.entity_id
_entity_poly.type
_entity_poly.pdbx_seq_one_letter_code
_entity_poly.pdbx_strand_id
1 'polypeptide(L)'
;MACKCDVSLGNTGLPSCQPIANVASKIFYFQTYADDGSRNGIDTTVTLDQTYLDSLINHADGSKRFYPLPKMENVTSVRAESAFEEAPSGTKAFIKAGTKSFFGEMWKQSPAFLGQLEGARCTDISVLVLDIDGNVIGSCDDGGTTLYGIKVDKNSWEPLLVESTDTTVQKVSLGFDFDSTAKDADLRMITADEYAADFESANGLLDVSVVYSNESTTTFTATLSTIYGSKITPIKDTGLVLGDFSLFNNTSASSVVITSVTESANGVYDFVIPTQTSADELVLTPSKDGRDYANVIATIITIP
;
A
#
# COMPACT_ATOMS: atom_id res chain seq x y z
N MET A 1 -27.46 12.61 -4.84
CA MET A 1 -27.58 12.80 -3.38
C MET A 1 -28.89 13.52 -3.10
N ALA A 2 -29.84 12.90 -2.39
CA ALA A 2 -31.16 13.50 -2.13
C ALA A 2 -31.08 14.55 -1.02
N CYS A 3 -31.61 15.75 -1.28
CA CYS A 3 -31.80 16.78 -0.26
C CYS A 3 -32.74 16.22 0.81
N LYS A 4 -32.29 16.15 2.08
CA LYS A 4 -33.18 15.74 3.18
C LYS A 4 -34.19 16.88 3.38
N CYS A 5 -35.46 16.64 3.09
CA CYS A 5 -36.51 17.67 3.19
C CYS A 5 -36.90 18.01 4.65
N ASP A 6 -36.43 17.22 5.63
CA ASP A 6 -36.71 17.39 7.07
C ASP A 6 -35.43 17.67 7.87
N VAL A 7 -34.66 18.70 7.50
CA VAL A 7 -33.52 19.16 8.31
C VAL A 7 -33.64 20.63 8.66
N SER A 8 -33.59 20.94 9.96
CA SER A 8 -33.34 22.30 10.45
C SER A 8 -31.93 22.73 10.07
N LEU A 9 -31.72 24.02 9.77
CA LEU A 9 -30.39 24.57 9.50
C LEU A 9 -29.41 24.19 10.61
N GLY A 10 -28.24 23.66 10.22
CA GLY A 10 -27.17 23.35 11.16
C GLY A 10 -26.57 24.64 11.74
N ASN A 11 -26.09 24.57 12.98
CA ASN A 11 -25.38 25.69 13.62
C ASN A 11 -24.04 25.92 12.91
N THR A 12 -23.77 27.14 12.46
CA THR A 12 -22.56 27.51 11.71
C THR A 12 -21.46 28.17 12.55
N GLY A 13 -21.58 28.10 13.88
CA GLY A 13 -20.56 28.64 14.79
C GLY A 13 -19.23 27.91 14.62
N LEU A 14 -18.18 28.64 14.25
CA LEU A 14 -16.83 28.10 14.09
C LEU A 14 -16.01 28.33 15.37
N PRO A 15 -15.33 27.31 15.91
CA PRO A 15 -14.30 27.53 16.93
C PRO A 15 -13.12 28.32 16.35
N SER A 16 -12.37 29.03 17.20
CA SER A 16 -11.35 30.00 16.76
C SER A 16 -10.16 29.42 15.98
N CYS A 17 -9.89 28.12 16.13
CA CYS A 17 -8.86 27.40 15.38
C CYS A 17 -9.44 26.07 14.88
N GLN A 18 -9.41 25.86 13.57
CA GLN A 18 -9.75 24.58 12.92
C GLN A 18 -8.51 24.09 12.18
N PRO A 19 -8.21 22.78 12.23
CA PRO A 19 -7.10 22.24 11.45
C PRO A 19 -7.52 22.27 9.96
N ILE A 20 -6.65 22.82 9.12
CA ILE A 20 -6.88 23.00 7.67
C ILE A 20 -5.83 22.17 6.95
N ALA A 21 -6.27 21.34 6.02
CA ALA A 21 -5.39 20.52 5.19
C ALA A 21 -4.54 21.40 4.28
N ASN A 22 -3.24 21.11 4.23
CA ASN A 22 -2.31 21.76 3.32
C ASN A 22 -2.12 20.94 2.04
N VAL A 23 -1.13 21.29 1.20
CA VAL A 23 -0.82 20.55 -0.03
C VAL A 23 -0.44 19.11 0.31
N ALA A 24 -1.05 18.16 -0.41
CA ALA A 24 -0.76 16.74 -0.29
C ALA A 24 0.70 16.44 -0.69
N SER A 25 1.43 15.75 0.18
CA SER A 25 2.82 15.35 0.03
C SER A 25 2.96 13.87 -0.34
N LYS A 26 2.09 13.02 0.22
CA LYS A 26 2.18 11.56 0.08
C LYS A 26 0.81 10.91 0.19
N ILE A 27 0.67 9.72 -0.38
CA ILE A 27 -0.55 8.91 -0.30
C ILE A 27 -0.23 7.54 0.27
N PHE A 28 -1.13 7.05 1.11
CA PHE A 28 -1.22 5.65 1.50
C PHE A 28 -2.46 5.08 0.83
N TYR A 29 -2.29 4.04 0.01
CA TYR A 29 -3.42 3.34 -0.58
C TYR A 29 -3.56 1.96 0.04
N PHE A 30 -4.78 1.47 0.08
CA PHE A 30 -5.12 0.14 0.59
C PHE A 30 -6.45 -0.32 0.01
N GLN A 31 -6.75 -1.61 0.13
CA GLN A 31 -8.05 -2.12 -0.28
C GLN A 31 -9.13 -1.55 0.64
N THR A 32 -10.25 -1.11 0.07
CA THR A 32 -11.36 -0.50 0.82
C THR A 32 -11.94 -1.49 1.83
N TYR A 33 -12.06 -2.75 1.41
CA TYR A 33 -12.56 -3.84 2.22
C TYR A 33 -11.48 -4.92 2.29
N ALA A 34 -11.28 -5.47 3.48
CA ALA A 34 -10.51 -6.69 3.66
C ALA A 34 -11.31 -7.91 3.16
N ASP A 35 -10.65 -9.05 3.00
CA ASP A 35 -11.29 -10.30 2.55
C ASP A 35 -12.38 -10.80 3.50
N ASP A 36 -12.37 -10.35 4.76
CA ASP A 36 -13.42 -10.61 5.75
C ASP A 36 -14.64 -9.66 5.66
N GLY A 37 -14.61 -8.72 4.73
CA GLY A 37 -15.64 -7.70 4.51
C GLY A 37 -15.56 -6.49 5.45
N SER A 38 -14.60 -6.44 6.37
CA SER A 38 -14.36 -5.26 7.21
C SER A 38 -13.76 -4.11 6.39
N ARG A 39 -14.10 -2.86 6.75
CA ARG A 39 -13.56 -1.68 6.07
C ARG A 39 -12.23 -1.28 6.70
N ASN A 40 -11.19 -1.13 5.89
CA ASN A 40 -9.87 -0.72 6.37
C ASN A 40 -9.82 0.78 6.71
N GLY A 41 -9.08 1.12 7.76
CA GLY A 41 -8.91 2.49 8.25
C GLY A 41 -7.98 2.53 9.47
N ILE A 42 -7.72 3.74 9.95
CA ILE A 42 -6.94 3.99 11.17
C ILE A 42 -7.90 4.13 12.35
N ASP A 43 -7.74 3.31 13.37
CA ASP A 43 -8.50 3.44 14.62
C ASP A 43 -7.92 4.57 15.47
N THR A 44 -8.71 5.59 15.78
CA THR A 44 -8.27 6.75 16.57
C THR A 44 -8.46 6.55 18.08
N THR A 45 -8.91 5.38 18.52
CA THR A 45 -9.01 5.04 19.96
C THR A 45 -7.71 4.50 20.54
N VAL A 46 -6.79 4.07 19.68
CA VAL A 46 -5.51 3.48 20.06
C VAL A 46 -4.37 4.50 19.96
N THR A 47 -3.27 4.23 20.63
CA THR A 47 -2.05 5.03 20.47
C THR A 47 -1.45 4.79 19.10
N LEU A 48 -1.34 5.84 18.30
CA LEU A 48 -0.78 5.82 16.95
C LEU A 48 0.75 5.97 17.00
N ASP A 49 1.44 4.90 17.41
CA ASP A 49 2.90 4.82 17.47
C ASP A 49 3.52 4.14 16.24
N GLN A 50 4.86 4.11 16.17
CA GLN A 50 5.56 3.46 15.06
C GLN A 50 5.21 1.97 14.94
N THR A 51 5.01 1.28 16.06
CA THR A 51 4.62 -0.14 16.09
C THR A 51 3.27 -0.36 15.39
N TYR A 52 2.31 0.52 15.64
CA TYR A 52 1.00 0.49 14.99
C TYR A 52 1.13 0.66 13.48
N LEU A 53 1.89 1.67 13.03
CA LEU A 53 2.13 1.90 11.60
C LEU A 53 2.85 0.71 10.94
N ASP A 54 3.89 0.18 11.58
CA ASP A 54 4.64 -0.96 11.08
C ASP A 54 3.77 -2.21 11.00
N SER A 55 2.80 -2.39 11.92
CA SER A 55 1.85 -3.51 11.88
C SER A 55 0.86 -3.42 10.70
N LEU A 56 0.50 -2.20 10.29
CA LEU A 56 -0.36 -1.96 9.11
C LEU A 56 0.41 -2.20 7.80
N ILE A 57 1.68 -1.81 7.74
CA ILE A 57 2.53 -1.96 6.55
C ILE A 57 3.02 -3.41 6.39
N ASN A 58 3.41 -4.07 7.49
CA ASN A 58 3.90 -5.45 7.50
C ASN A 58 2.77 -6.48 7.74
N HIS A 59 1.51 -6.09 7.53
CA HIS A 59 0.39 -7.00 7.75
C HIS A 59 0.50 -8.24 6.84
N ALA A 60 0.34 -9.43 7.42
CA ALA A 60 0.48 -10.70 6.71
C ALA A 60 -0.59 -10.88 5.62
N ASP A 61 -1.82 -10.44 5.91
CA ASP A 61 -2.91 -10.37 4.93
C ASP A 61 -2.77 -9.09 4.09
N GLY A 62 -2.56 -9.27 2.78
CA GLY A 62 -2.40 -8.18 1.81
C GLY A 62 -3.65 -7.32 1.60
N SER A 63 -4.84 -7.81 1.96
CA SER A 63 -6.10 -7.04 1.88
C SER A 63 -6.21 -5.99 2.99
N LYS A 64 -5.55 -6.22 4.13
CA LYS A 64 -5.50 -5.30 5.29
C LYS A 64 -4.25 -4.39 5.29
N ARG A 65 -3.34 -4.64 4.36
CA ARG A 65 -2.04 -3.96 4.29
C ARG A 65 -2.18 -2.54 3.75
N PHE A 66 -1.41 -1.64 4.35
CA PHE A 66 -1.24 -0.28 3.87
C PHE A 66 -0.03 -0.21 2.94
N TYR A 67 -0.20 0.45 1.80
CA TYR A 67 0.84 0.62 0.79
C TYR A 67 1.21 2.11 0.69
N PRO A 68 2.25 2.56 1.43
CA PRO A 68 2.78 3.91 1.32
C PRO A 68 3.41 4.13 -0.06
N LEU A 69 2.99 5.19 -0.75
CA LEU A 69 3.65 5.64 -1.97
C LEU A 69 4.84 6.55 -1.65
N PRO A 70 5.83 6.65 -2.55
CA PRO A 70 6.86 7.66 -2.47
C PRO A 70 6.28 9.09 -2.40
N LYS A 71 7.09 10.03 -1.93
CA LYS A 71 6.74 11.46 -1.96
C LYS A 71 6.40 11.90 -3.38
N MET A 72 5.32 12.68 -3.50
CA MET A 72 4.82 13.19 -4.77
C MET A 72 5.14 14.66 -4.94
N GLU A 73 5.37 15.04 -6.19
CA GLU A 73 5.61 16.41 -6.65
C GLU A 73 4.49 16.83 -7.62
N ASN A 74 4.36 18.14 -7.84
CA ASN A 74 3.36 18.72 -8.73
C ASN A 74 1.92 18.24 -8.44
N VAL A 75 1.60 18.15 -7.15
CA VAL A 75 0.33 17.60 -6.69
C VAL A 75 -0.80 18.60 -6.93
N THR A 76 -1.85 18.15 -7.60
CA THR A 76 -3.07 18.94 -7.80
C THR A 76 -4.28 18.13 -7.41
N SER A 77 -5.24 18.79 -6.77
CA SER A 77 -6.56 18.22 -6.54
C SER A 77 -7.61 19.24 -6.95
N VAL A 78 -8.32 18.93 -8.03
CA VAL A 78 -9.29 19.82 -8.65
C VAL A 78 -10.67 19.19 -8.60
N ARG A 79 -11.69 20.01 -8.40
CA ARG A 79 -13.08 19.56 -8.47
C ARG A 79 -13.73 20.08 -9.74
N ALA A 80 -14.35 19.20 -10.50
CA ALA A 80 -15.16 19.58 -11.65
C ALA A 80 -16.40 20.37 -11.19
N GLU A 81 -17.05 21.05 -12.15
CA GLU A 81 -18.29 21.77 -11.88
C GLU A 81 -19.43 20.80 -11.54
N SER A 82 -20.36 21.25 -10.70
CA SER A 82 -21.54 20.46 -10.36
C SER A 82 -22.53 20.47 -11.52
N ALA A 83 -23.17 19.33 -11.78
CA ALA A 83 -24.16 19.20 -12.83
C ALA A 83 -25.54 19.61 -12.32
N PHE A 84 -26.19 20.51 -13.06
CA PHE A 84 -27.55 20.98 -12.80
C PHE A 84 -28.43 20.72 -14.03
N GLU A 85 -29.66 20.27 -13.80
CA GLU A 85 -30.70 20.23 -14.83
C GLU A 85 -31.36 21.61 -14.87
N GLU A 86 -31.31 22.29 -16.02
CA GLU A 86 -31.96 23.58 -16.19
C GLU A 86 -33.28 23.40 -16.95
N ALA A 87 -34.39 23.70 -16.27
CA ALA A 87 -35.70 23.70 -16.89
C ALA A 87 -35.85 24.91 -17.83
N PRO A 88 -36.77 24.89 -18.82
CA PRO A 88 -37.05 26.03 -19.70
C PRO A 88 -37.48 27.32 -18.96
N SER A 89 -37.84 27.22 -17.68
CA SER A 89 -38.16 28.33 -16.79
C SER A 89 -36.94 29.00 -16.15
N GLY A 90 -35.72 28.50 -16.39
CA GLY A 90 -34.48 28.96 -15.75
C GLY A 90 -34.25 28.38 -14.34
N THR A 91 -35.12 27.48 -13.87
CA THR A 91 -34.95 26.79 -12.58
C THR A 91 -33.91 25.69 -12.70
N LYS A 92 -32.95 25.65 -11.78
CA LYS A 92 -31.88 24.64 -11.76
C LYS A 92 -32.13 23.60 -10.67
N ALA A 93 -32.19 22.33 -11.05
CA ALA A 93 -32.21 21.21 -10.11
C ALA A 93 -30.81 20.60 -10.02
N PHE A 94 -30.29 20.42 -8.79
CA PHE A 94 -28.98 19.81 -8.58
C PHE A 94 -29.03 18.31 -8.88
N ILE A 95 -28.19 17.83 -9.82
CA ILE A 95 -28.12 16.41 -10.19
C ILE A 95 -27.02 15.72 -9.37
N LYS A 96 -25.79 16.21 -9.49
CA LYS A 96 -24.61 15.65 -8.82
C LYS A 96 -23.52 16.69 -8.63
N ALA A 97 -22.74 16.52 -7.56
CA ALA A 97 -21.53 17.29 -7.37
C ALA A 97 -20.51 16.89 -8.45
N GLY A 98 -19.65 17.83 -8.84
CA GLY A 98 -18.56 17.51 -9.76
C GLY A 98 -17.58 16.53 -9.12
N THR A 99 -17.03 15.65 -9.95
CA THR A 99 -16.00 14.68 -9.56
C THR A 99 -14.75 15.44 -9.12
N LYS A 100 -14.12 14.98 -8.04
CA LYS A 100 -12.84 15.51 -7.58
C LYS A 100 -11.75 14.59 -8.12
N SER A 101 -10.80 15.17 -8.84
CA SER A 101 -9.66 14.46 -9.41
C SER A 101 -8.41 14.78 -8.61
N PHE A 102 -7.51 13.82 -8.52
CA PHE A 102 -6.19 13.94 -7.93
C PHE A 102 -5.13 13.61 -8.99
N PHE A 103 -4.05 14.38 -8.99
CA PHE A 103 -2.87 14.12 -9.81
C PHE A 103 -1.60 14.38 -9.00
N GLY A 104 -0.63 13.47 -9.08
CA GLY A 104 0.69 13.64 -8.49
C GLY A 104 1.79 12.92 -9.28
N GLU A 105 3.02 13.41 -9.19
CA GLU A 105 4.17 12.84 -9.87
C GLU A 105 5.19 12.27 -8.89
N MET A 106 5.61 11.02 -9.10
CA MET A 106 6.68 10.39 -8.33
C MET A 106 7.96 10.36 -9.18
N TRP A 107 8.95 11.15 -8.80
CA TRP A 107 10.18 11.30 -9.57
C TRP A 107 11.16 10.12 -9.34
N LYS A 108 11.97 9.83 -10.36
CA LYS A 108 13.01 8.78 -10.35
C LYS A 108 12.48 7.36 -10.07
N GLN A 109 11.27 7.08 -10.54
CA GLN A 109 10.64 5.76 -10.39
C GLN A 109 10.89 4.87 -11.60
N SER A 110 10.99 3.56 -11.34
CA SER A 110 11.28 2.55 -12.37
C SER A 110 10.00 2.03 -13.04
N PRO A 111 10.08 1.45 -14.26
CA PRO A 111 8.95 0.77 -14.88
C PRO A 111 8.41 -0.43 -14.06
N ALA A 112 9.26 -1.07 -13.24
CA ALA A 112 8.82 -2.15 -12.35
C ALA A 112 7.82 -1.63 -11.29
N PHE A 113 8.02 -0.39 -10.83
CA PHE A 113 7.09 0.27 -9.92
C PHE A 113 5.76 0.62 -10.59
N LEU A 114 5.77 1.00 -11.88
CA LEU A 114 4.53 1.16 -12.67
C LEU A 114 3.73 -0.13 -12.69
N GLY A 115 4.36 -1.28 -12.96
CA GLY A 115 3.67 -2.58 -13.01
C GLY A 115 2.97 -2.94 -11.69
N GLN A 116 3.56 -2.56 -10.55
CA GLN A 116 2.96 -2.73 -9.23
C GLN A 116 1.70 -1.86 -9.06
N LEU A 117 1.76 -0.59 -9.49
CA LEU A 117 0.60 0.32 -9.43
C LEU A 117 -0.51 -0.08 -10.40
N GLU A 118 -0.17 -0.63 -11.57
CA GLU A 118 -1.14 -1.15 -12.54
C GLU A 118 -1.87 -2.38 -12.00
N GLY A 119 -1.17 -3.24 -11.24
CA GLY A 119 -1.78 -4.39 -10.56
C GLY A 119 -2.90 -4.00 -9.60
N ALA A 120 -2.82 -2.81 -9.00
CA ALA A 120 -3.84 -2.30 -8.09
C ALA A 120 -5.17 -1.92 -8.78
N ARG A 121 -5.19 -1.65 -10.11
CA ARG A 121 -6.41 -1.24 -10.85
C ARG A 121 -7.59 -2.22 -10.70
N CYS A 122 -7.31 -3.49 -10.40
CA CYS A 122 -8.33 -4.53 -10.31
C CYS A 122 -9.08 -4.55 -8.98
N THR A 123 -8.66 -3.81 -7.96
CA THR A 123 -9.26 -3.82 -6.62
C THR A 123 -9.95 -2.50 -6.28
N ASP A 124 -10.84 -2.52 -5.30
CA ASP A 124 -11.51 -1.30 -4.81
C ASP A 124 -10.56 -0.55 -3.87
N ILE A 125 -9.95 0.53 -4.34
CA ILE A 125 -8.92 1.26 -3.60
C ILE A 125 -9.53 2.39 -2.76
N SER A 126 -9.02 2.55 -1.55
CA SER A 126 -9.19 3.75 -0.74
C SER A 126 -7.83 4.39 -0.44
N VAL A 127 -7.80 5.72 -0.36
CA VAL A 127 -6.56 6.48 -0.14
C VAL A 127 -6.65 7.34 1.12
N LEU A 128 -5.56 7.38 1.90
CA LEU A 128 -5.31 8.42 2.89
C LEU A 128 -4.28 9.38 2.32
N VAL A 129 -4.51 10.67 2.54
CA VAL A 129 -3.67 11.74 2.02
C VAL A 129 -2.87 12.33 3.18
N LEU A 130 -1.55 12.30 3.08
CA LEU A 130 -0.66 12.98 4.00
C LEU A 130 -0.32 14.36 3.41
N ASP A 131 -0.54 15.43 4.17
CA ASP A 131 -0.12 16.77 3.76
C ASP A 131 1.35 17.06 4.10
N ILE A 132 1.87 18.21 3.66
CA ILE A 132 3.25 18.64 3.91
C ILE A 132 3.55 18.90 5.38
N ASP A 133 2.53 19.17 6.19
CA ASP A 133 2.65 19.42 7.63
C ASP A 133 2.53 18.10 8.43
N GLY A 134 2.36 16.96 7.75
CA GLY A 134 2.22 15.64 8.35
C GLY A 134 0.79 15.28 8.76
N ASN A 135 -0.23 16.07 8.44
CA ASN A 135 -1.59 15.70 8.81
C ASN A 135 -2.11 14.57 7.91
N VAL A 136 -2.72 13.56 8.52
CA VAL A 136 -3.30 12.41 7.82
C VAL A 136 -4.78 12.69 7.58
N ILE A 137 -5.17 12.79 6.32
CA ILE A 137 -6.52 13.14 5.88
C ILE A 137 -7.23 11.90 5.36
N GLY A 138 -8.44 11.68 5.85
CA GLY A 138 -9.32 10.60 5.43
C GLY A 138 -10.79 11.00 5.49
N SER A 139 -11.66 10.00 5.41
CA SER A 139 -13.11 10.13 5.61
C SER A 139 -13.50 9.50 6.93
N CYS A 140 -14.42 10.13 7.65
CA CYS A 140 -15.02 9.56 8.85
C CYS A 140 -16.53 9.75 8.78
N ASP A 141 -17.27 8.71 9.14
CA ASP A 141 -18.71 8.84 9.35
C ASP A 141 -18.94 9.63 10.64
N ASP A 142 -19.97 10.48 10.69
CA ASP A 142 -20.22 11.40 11.82
C ASP A 142 -20.25 10.64 13.17
N GLY A 143 -19.25 10.90 14.03
CA GLY A 143 -19.10 10.27 15.35
C GLY A 143 -18.34 8.93 15.37
N GLY A 144 -17.77 8.51 14.24
CA GLY A 144 -16.91 7.33 14.15
C GLY A 144 -15.57 7.52 14.85
N THR A 145 -15.02 6.44 15.38
CA THR A 145 -13.68 6.39 16.00
C THR A 145 -12.60 5.89 15.04
N THR A 146 -12.93 5.81 13.75
CA THR A 146 -12.05 5.26 12.73
C THR A 146 -11.96 6.24 11.57
N LEU A 147 -10.74 6.59 11.19
CA LEU A 147 -10.45 7.36 9.98
C LEU A 147 -10.30 6.38 8.82
N TYR A 148 -11.33 6.31 7.98
CA TYR A 148 -11.32 5.50 6.77
C TYR A 148 -10.62 6.22 5.62
N GLY A 149 -10.09 5.47 4.65
CA GLY A 149 -9.62 6.06 3.41
C GLY A 149 -10.76 6.67 2.59
N ILE A 150 -10.41 7.69 1.79
CA ILE A 150 -11.30 8.29 0.80
C ILE A 150 -11.38 7.31 -0.38
N LYS A 151 -12.58 6.88 -0.74
CA LYS A 151 -12.77 5.91 -1.82
C LYS A 151 -12.39 6.51 -3.18
N VAL A 152 -11.69 5.74 -3.99
CA VAL A 152 -11.32 6.07 -5.37
C VAL A 152 -12.27 5.36 -6.33
N ASP A 153 -12.65 6.01 -7.43
CA ASP A 153 -13.33 5.32 -8.51
C ASP A 153 -12.36 4.35 -9.17
N LYS A 154 -12.61 3.05 -9.02
CA LYS A 154 -11.77 1.97 -9.53
C LYS A 154 -11.38 2.13 -11.00
N ASN A 155 -12.27 2.68 -11.84
CA ASN A 155 -11.98 2.82 -13.27
C ASN A 155 -11.09 4.01 -13.61
N SER A 156 -10.85 4.90 -12.65
CA SER A 156 -10.07 6.14 -12.84
C SER A 156 -8.60 6.00 -12.43
N TRP A 157 -8.18 4.87 -11.85
CA TRP A 157 -6.80 4.67 -11.41
C TRP A 157 -5.85 4.54 -12.60
N GLU A 158 -5.13 5.62 -12.90
CA GLU A 158 -4.26 5.74 -14.06
C GLU A 158 -2.82 6.12 -13.66
N PRO A 159 -1.98 5.12 -13.35
CA PRO A 159 -0.54 5.31 -13.33
C PRO A 159 0.01 5.33 -14.78
N LEU A 160 0.91 6.26 -15.06
CA LEU A 160 1.58 6.45 -16.35
C LEU A 160 3.08 6.67 -16.15
N LEU A 161 3.90 5.99 -16.95
CA LEU A 161 5.34 6.26 -17.01
C LEU A 161 5.61 7.43 -17.94
N VAL A 162 6.27 8.46 -17.43
CA VAL A 162 6.81 9.55 -18.22
C VAL A 162 8.31 9.35 -18.33
N GLU A 163 8.77 9.08 -19.55
CA GLU A 163 10.18 8.91 -19.84
C GLU A 163 10.97 10.22 -19.61
N SER A 164 12.26 10.08 -19.35
CA SER A 164 13.15 11.23 -19.23
C SER A 164 13.28 11.94 -20.58
N THR A 165 13.28 13.26 -20.54
CA THR A 165 13.65 14.11 -21.69
C THR A 165 14.97 14.82 -21.37
N ASP A 166 15.52 15.58 -22.32
CA ASP A 166 16.73 16.39 -22.10
C ASP A 166 16.60 17.40 -20.93
N THR A 167 15.39 17.63 -20.42
CA THR A 167 15.10 18.57 -19.33
C THR A 167 14.38 17.96 -18.14
N THR A 168 13.94 16.70 -18.21
CA THR A 168 13.13 16.06 -17.16
C THR A 168 13.63 14.66 -16.83
N VAL A 169 13.62 14.30 -15.54
CA VAL A 169 13.91 12.92 -15.10
C VAL A 169 12.73 11.99 -15.39
N GLN A 170 13.01 10.70 -15.49
CA GLN A 170 11.97 9.67 -15.56
C GLN A 170 11.11 9.72 -14.29
N LYS A 171 9.79 9.62 -14.45
CA LYS A 171 8.83 9.69 -13.36
C LYS A 171 7.60 8.83 -13.64
N VAL A 172 6.90 8.46 -12.58
CA VAL A 172 5.58 7.82 -12.67
C VAL A 172 4.54 8.82 -12.18
N SER A 173 3.65 9.25 -13.06
CA SER A 173 2.51 10.08 -12.70
C SER A 173 1.33 9.21 -12.33
N LEU A 174 0.59 9.59 -11.30
CA LEU A 174 -0.64 8.92 -10.86
C LEU A 174 -1.79 9.91 -10.92
N GLY A 175 -2.80 9.58 -11.73
CA GLY A 175 -4.09 10.26 -11.78
C GLY A 175 -5.21 9.35 -11.28
N PHE A 176 -6.16 9.91 -10.53
CA PHE A 176 -7.41 9.21 -10.20
C PHE A 176 -8.52 10.18 -9.80
N ASP A 177 -9.76 9.70 -9.88
CA ASP A 177 -10.96 10.39 -9.44
C ASP A 177 -11.45 9.80 -8.11
N PHE A 178 -11.82 10.67 -7.18
CA PHE A 178 -12.52 10.25 -5.97
C PHE A 178 -13.94 9.79 -6.32
N ASP A 179 -14.40 8.75 -5.62
CA ASP A 179 -15.73 8.19 -5.84
C ASP A 179 -16.82 9.25 -5.61
N SER A 180 -17.88 9.21 -6.43
CA SER A 180 -18.99 10.18 -6.35
C SER A 180 -19.74 10.19 -5.01
N THR A 181 -19.59 9.14 -4.20
CA THR A 181 -20.14 9.03 -2.85
C THR A 181 -19.28 9.69 -1.79
N ALA A 182 -18.01 9.98 -2.07
CA ALA A 182 -17.12 10.68 -1.16
C ALA A 182 -17.56 12.15 -1.04
N LYS A 183 -17.92 12.56 0.18
CA LYS A 183 -18.32 13.94 0.47
C LYS A 183 -17.21 14.67 1.19
N ASP A 184 -16.94 15.90 0.76
CA ASP A 184 -15.95 16.76 1.40
C ASP A 184 -16.32 17.08 2.86
N ALA A 185 -17.62 17.07 3.18
CA ALA A 185 -18.11 17.28 4.55
C ALA A 185 -17.73 16.15 5.52
N ASP A 186 -17.47 14.95 5.00
CA ASP A 186 -17.12 13.76 5.78
C ASP A 186 -15.58 13.64 5.94
N LEU A 187 -14.81 14.58 5.38
CA LEU A 187 -13.37 14.61 5.54
C LEU A 187 -12.99 15.02 6.95
N ARG A 188 -12.07 14.27 7.55
CA ARG A 188 -11.47 14.55 8.85
C ARG A 188 -9.96 14.36 8.73
N MET A 189 -9.22 14.95 9.66
CA MET A 189 -7.78 14.82 9.72
C MET A 189 -7.31 14.46 11.11
N ILE A 190 -6.24 13.68 11.17
CA ILE A 190 -5.42 13.48 12.37
C ILE A 190 -4.20 14.39 12.20
N THR A 191 -3.99 15.28 13.15
CA THR A 191 -2.88 16.23 13.11
C THR A 191 -1.55 15.57 13.48
N ALA A 192 -0.44 16.13 13.03
CA ALA A 192 0.90 15.60 13.32
C ALA A 192 1.22 15.49 14.83
N ASP A 193 0.58 16.31 15.67
CA ASP A 193 0.75 16.28 17.13
C ASP A 193 -0.05 15.16 17.82
N GLU A 194 -1.01 14.53 17.12
CA GLU A 194 -1.90 13.49 17.67
C GLU A 194 -1.35 12.07 17.50
N TYR A 195 -0.24 11.90 16.80
CA TYR A 195 0.43 10.62 16.61
C TYR A 195 1.93 10.70 16.85
N ALA A 196 2.57 9.56 17.14
CA ALA A 196 4.01 9.45 17.33
C ALA A 196 4.71 8.64 16.22
N ALA A 197 3.95 8.05 15.30
CA ALA A 197 4.45 7.31 14.14
C ALA A 197 5.04 8.24 13.07
N ASP A 198 6.01 7.78 12.29
CA ASP A 198 6.57 8.54 11.17
C ASP A 198 5.92 8.13 9.83
N PHE A 199 4.80 8.77 9.50
CA PHE A 199 4.12 8.57 8.22
C PHE A 199 4.90 9.17 7.04
N GLU A 200 5.74 10.18 7.25
CA GLU A 200 6.46 10.84 6.16
C GLU A 200 7.57 9.93 5.62
N SER A 201 8.30 9.23 6.47
CA SER A 201 9.39 8.33 6.06
C SER A 201 8.97 6.89 5.75
N ALA A 202 7.71 6.51 6.03
CA ALA A 202 7.20 5.16 5.79
C ALA A 202 7.34 4.69 4.33
N ASN A 203 7.86 3.49 4.09
CA ASN A 203 7.98 2.94 2.73
C ASN A 203 7.15 1.67 2.58
N GLY A 204 6.67 1.40 1.36
CA GLY A 204 6.05 0.12 1.04
C GLY A 204 7.05 -1.04 1.11
N LEU A 205 6.50 -2.25 1.28
CA LEU A 205 7.29 -3.47 1.29
C LEU A 205 7.96 -3.73 -0.07
N LEU A 206 9.11 -4.39 -0.03
CA LEU A 206 9.79 -4.89 -1.21
C LEU A 206 9.39 -6.34 -1.48
N ASP A 207 8.83 -6.61 -2.65
CA ASP A 207 8.53 -7.97 -3.09
C ASP A 207 9.83 -8.75 -3.35
N VAL A 208 9.99 -9.88 -2.66
CA VAL A 208 11.15 -10.77 -2.80
C VAL A 208 10.73 -12.08 -3.45
N SER A 209 11.49 -12.47 -4.47
CA SER A 209 11.37 -13.73 -5.19
C SER A 209 12.57 -14.63 -4.90
N VAL A 210 12.41 -15.94 -5.06
CA VAL A 210 13.46 -16.93 -4.83
C VAL A 210 13.72 -17.78 -6.07
N VAL A 211 14.97 -18.20 -6.23
CA VAL A 211 15.36 -19.31 -7.10
C VAL A 211 16.17 -20.30 -6.27
N TYR A 212 15.71 -21.54 -6.22
CA TYR A 212 16.43 -22.63 -5.57
C TYR A 212 17.41 -23.31 -6.53
N SER A 213 18.50 -23.82 -5.99
CA SER A 213 19.52 -24.58 -6.71
C SER A 213 20.28 -25.49 -5.75
N ASN A 214 21.08 -26.43 -6.29
CA ASN A 214 21.91 -27.36 -5.50
C ASN A 214 21.10 -28.16 -4.46
N GLU A 215 19.85 -28.48 -4.78
CA GLU A 215 18.96 -29.27 -3.94
C GLU A 215 19.55 -30.67 -3.75
N SER A 216 19.70 -31.06 -2.50
CA SER A 216 20.13 -32.38 -2.07
C SER A 216 19.33 -32.77 -0.83
N THR A 217 19.47 -34.02 -0.39
CA THR A 217 18.78 -34.49 0.82
C THR A 217 19.20 -33.75 2.09
N THR A 218 20.34 -33.04 2.11
CA THR A 218 20.83 -32.30 3.28
C THR A 218 21.15 -30.83 3.03
N THR A 219 21.04 -30.34 1.79
CA THR A 219 21.42 -28.96 1.45
C THR A 219 20.57 -28.41 0.32
N PHE A 220 20.45 -27.09 0.27
CA PHE A 220 19.98 -26.37 -0.92
C PHE A 220 20.51 -24.93 -0.85
N THR A 221 20.53 -24.25 -1.99
CA THR A 221 20.91 -22.84 -2.12
C THR A 221 19.69 -22.04 -2.54
N ALA A 222 19.34 -20.97 -1.81
CA ALA A 222 18.28 -20.04 -2.19
C ALA A 222 18.88 -18.69 -2.61
N THR A 223 18.59 -18.25 -3.83
CA THR A 223 18.92 -16.91 -4.30
C THR A 223 17.71 -16.01 -4.19
N LEU A 224 17.75 -15.02 -3.30
CA LEU A 224 16.67 -14.07 -3.07
C LEU A 224 16.91 -12.77 -3.85
N SER A 225 15.93 -12.35 -4.63
CA SER A 225 15.99 -11.10 -5.40
C SER A 225 14.67 -10.35 -5.45
N THR A 226 14.78 -9.03 -5.48
CA THR A 226 13.65 -8.14 -5.71
C THR A 226 13.38 -7.97 -7.21
N ILE A 227 12.22 -7.43 -7.55
CA ILE A 227 11.86 -7.03 -8.92
C ILE A 227 12.66 -5.82 -9.43
N TYR A 228 13.36 -5.13 -8.54
CA TYR A 228 14.09 -3.90 -8.82
C TYR A 228 15.54 -4.20 -9.27
N GLY A 229 16.16 -3.22 -9.92
CA GLY A 229 17.50 -3.36 -10.51
C GLY A 229 17.47 -3.61 -12.02
N SER A 230 18.57 -4.12 -12.56
CA SER A 230 18.64 -4.45 -13.99
C SER A 230 18.08 -5.86 -14.24
N LYS A 231 17.61 -6.14 -15.45
CA LYS A 231 17.12 -7.48 -15.81
C LYS A 231 18.17 -8.58 -15.63
N ILE A 232 19.46 -8.24 -15.78
CA ILE A 232 20.58 -9.17 -15.65
C ILE A 232 21.04 -9.26 -14.19
N THR A 233 20.99 -8.14 -13.47
CA THR A 233 21.45 -8.01 -12.09
C THR A 233 20.34 -7.35 -11.24
N PRO A 234 19.31 -8.12 -10.85
CA PRO A 234 18.31 -7.63 -9.93
C PRO A 234 18.93 -7.34 -8.57
N ILE A 235 18.36 -6.40 -7.83
CA ILE A 235 18.79 -6.09 -6.48
C ILE A 235 18.49 -7.30 -5.60
N LYS A 236 19.55 -7.81 -4.97
CA LYS A 236 19.53 -9.03 -4.15
C LYS A 236 19.12 -8.69 -2.72
N ASP A 237 18.43 -9.63 -2.08
CA ASP A 237 17.95 -9.45 -0.72
C ASP A 237 18.99 -9.94 0.31
N THR A 238 19.70 -9.02 0.94
CA THR A 238 20.88 -9.33 1.76
C THR A 238 20.62 -9.26 3.27
N GLY A 239 21.50 -9.86 4.06
CA GLY A 239 21.56 -9.69 5.51
C GLY A 239 20.47 -10.42 6.29
N LEU A 240 19.93 -11.52 5.75
CA LEU A 240 19.11 -12.47 6.50
C LEU A 240 19.99 -13.42 7.30
N VAL A 241 19.56 -13.76 8.51
CA VAL A 241 20.25 -14.70 9.39
C VAL A 241 19.40 -15.96 9.61
N LEU A 242 19.97 -16.99 10.23
CA LEU A 242 19.28 -18.27 10.50
C LEU A 242 17.91 -18.08 11.18
N GLY A 243 17.78 -17.11 12.10
CA GLY A 243 16.53 -16.84 12.81
C GLY A 243 15.43 -16.23 11.95
N ASP A 244 15.76 -15.71 10.77
CA ASP A 244 14.81 -15.11 9.83
C ASP A 244 14.17 -16.16 8.92
N PHE A 245 14.53 -17.44 9.04
CA PHE A 245 14.04 -18.51 8.18
C PHE A 245 13.34 -19.60 8.97
N SER A 246 12.21 -20.06 8.45
CA SER A 246 11.55 -21.29 8.87
C SER A 246 11.36 -22.21 7.66
N LEU A 247 11.42 -23.52 7.90
CA LEU A 247 11.28 -24.53 6.86
C LEU A 247 10.23 -25.55 7.27
N PHE A 248 9.33 -25.86 6.35
CA PHE A 248 8.25 -26.81 6.56
C PHE A 248 8.27 -27.87 5.45
N ASN A 249 8.16 -29.14 5.81
CA ASN A 249 8.04 -30.24 4.88
C ASN A 249 6.55 -30.56 4.69
N ASN A 250 6.03 -30.27 3.49
CA ASN A 250 4.63 -30.49 3.14
C ASN A 250 4.28 -31.97 3.04
N THR A 251 5.22 -32.81 2.57
CA THR A 251 4.99 -34.26 2.39
C THR A 251 4.76 -34.96 3.74
N SER A 252 5.55 -34.61 4.75
CA SER A 252 5.43 -35.19 6.10
C SER A 252 4.61 -34.34 7.07
N ALA A 253 4.15 -33.17 6.64
CA ALA A 253 3.44 -32.18 7.46
C ALA A 253 4.19 -31.84 8.77
N SER A 254 5.50 -31.62 8.67
CA SER A 254 6.37 -31.37 9.84
C SER A 254 7.33 -30.21 9.61
N SER A 255 7.67 -29.49 10.69
CA SER A 255 8.70 -28.45 10.64
C SER A 255 10.10 -29.07 10.60
N VAL A 256 10.95 -28.53 9.73
CA VAL A 256 12.35 -28.93 9.59
C VAL A 256 13.22 -27.85 10.23
N VAL A 257 13.98 -28.22 11.26
CA VAL A 257 14.92 -27.30 11.91
C VAL A 257 16.15 -27.14 11.02
N ILE A 258 16.37 -25.94 10.50
CA ILE A 258 17.55 -25.62 9.69
C ILE A 258 18.79 -25.69 10.59
N THR A 259 19.81 -26.43 10.14
CA THR A 259 21.06 -26.63 10.90
C THR A 259 21.95 -25.39 10.81
N SER A 260 22.10 -24.82 9.61
CA SER A 260 22.79 -23.56 9.41
C SER A 260 22.35 -22.88 8.12
N VAL A 261 22.53 -21.56 8.09
CA VAL A 261 22.39 -20.72 6.89
C VAL A 261 23.63 -19.86 6.79
N THR A 262 24.24 -19.81 5.61
CA THR A 262 25.36 -18.91 5.32
C THR A 262 25.07 -18.11 4.07
N GLU A 263 25.17 -16.78 4.16
CA GLU A 263 25.13 -15.92 2.97
C GLU A 263 26.48 -16.00 2.25
N SER A 264 26.57 -16.78 1.17
CA SER A 264 27.83 -17.03 0.44
C SER A 264 28.16 -15.94 -0.58
N ALA A 265 27.14 -15.23 -1.05
CA ALA A 265 27.23 -13.99 -1.82
C ALA A 265 25.99 -13.14 -1.52
N ASN A 266 25.99 -11.86 -1.92
CA ASN A 266 24.86 -10.96 -1.68
C ASN A 266 23.52 -11.58 -2.13
N GLY A 267 22.67 -11.90 -1.16
CA GLY A 267 21.35 -12.51 -1.32
C GLY A 267 21.35 -13.94 -1.85
N VAL A 268 22.48 -14.65 -1.71
CA VAL A 268 22.60 -16.08 -1.96
C VAL A 268 22.86 -16.78 -0.63
N TYR A 269 21.92 -17.62 -0.22
CA TYR A 269 21.93 -18.29 1.06
C TYR A 269 22.06 -19.80 0.87
N ASP A 270 23.10 -20.38 1.46
CA ASP A 270 23.34 -21.81 1.48
C ASP A 270 22.79 -22.40 2.78
N PHE A 271 21.87 -23.35 2.65
CA PHE A 271 21.18 -24.00 3.75
C PHE A 271 21.74 -25.40 3.98
N VAL A 272 21.93 -25.74 5.26
CA VAL A 272 22.18 -27.10 5.71
C VAL A 272 20.98 -27.55 6.53
N ILE A 273 20.39 -28.68 6.16
CA ILE A 273 19.20 -29.25 6.79
C ILE A 273 19.43 -30.71 7.19
N PRO A 274 18.70 -31.22 8.20
CA PRO A 274 18.65 -32.64 8.48
C PRO A 274 18.20 -33.41 7.24
N THR A 275 18.69 -34.64 7.07
CA THR A 275 18.37 -35.47 5.92
C THR A 275 16.87 -35.59 5.70
N GLN A 276 16.41 -35.16 4.53
CA GLN A 276 15.04 -35.34 4.02
C GLN A 276 14.99 -36.52 3.05
N THR A 277 13.78 -36.97 2.74
CA THR A 277 13.56 -38.07 1.80
C THR A 277 13.51 -37.53 0.37
N SER A 278 13.95 -38.34 -0.59
CA SER A 278 13.76 -38.03 -2.01
C SER A 278 12.28 -37.84 -2.32
N ALA A 279 11.96 -36.86 -3.16
CA ALA A 279 10.62 -36.37 -3.48
C ALA A 279 9.87 -35.65 -2.35
N ASP A 280 10.53 -35.31 -1.23
CA ASP A 280 9.93 -34.41 -0.24
C ASP A 280 9.78 -32.99 -0.82
N GLU A 281 8.64 -32.36 -0.55
CA GLU A 281 8.35 -30.97 -0.91
C GLU A 281 8.53 -30.07 0.32
N LEU A 282 9.49 -29.15 0.26
CA LEU A 282 9.78 -28.20 1.32
C LEU A 282 9.33 -26.79 0.94
N VAL A 283 8.88 -26.04 1.95
CA VAL A 283 8.49 -24.63 1.84
C VAL A 283 9.35 -23.81 2.78
N LEU A 284 10.16 -22.91 2.21
CA LEU A 284 10.94 -21.93 2.96
C LEU A 284 10.06 -20.71 3.21
N THR A 285 9.98 -20.28 4.46
CA THR A 285 9.26 -19.07 4.88
C THR A 285 10.24 -18.13 5.58
N PRO A 286 10.81 -17.15 4.84
CA PRO A 286 11.56 -16.06 5.44
C PRO A 286 10.62 -15.06 6.15
N SER A 287 11.12 -14.41 7.19
CA SER A 287 10.43 -13.36 7.93
C SER A 287 11.37 -12.21 8.25
N LYS A 288 11.10 -11.03 7.70
CA LYS A 288 11.83 -9.81 8.01
C LYS A 288 11.00 -8.60 7.59
N ASP A 289 10.95 -7.60 8.46
CA ASP A 289 10.19 -6.38 8.23
C ASP A 289 10.69 -5.62 6.99
N GLY A 290 9.76 -4.98 6.29
CA GLY A 290 10.03 -4.22 5.05
C GLY A 290 10.07 -5.07 3.78
N ARG A 291 9.77 -6.37 3.86
CA ARG A 291 9.83 -7.30 2.71
C ARG A 291 8.58 -8.17 2.66
N ASP A 292 8.12 -8.45 1.44
CA ASP A 292 7.08 -9.45 1.20
C ASP A 292 7.67 -10.71 0.57
N TYR A 293 7.52 -11.84 1.26
CA TYR A 293 8.02 -13.16 0.86
C TYR A 293 6.95 -14.08 0.29
N ALA A 294 5.75 -13.57 -0.03
CA ALA A 294 4.67 -14.38 -0.61
C ALA A 294 5.13 -15.22 -1.83
N ASN A 295 5.97 -14.64 -2.70
CA ASN A 295 6.52 -15.35 -3.86
C ASN A 295 7.55 -16.43 -3.47
N VAL A 296 8.26 -16.27 -2.36
CA VAL A 296 9.19 -17.28 -1.83
C VAL A 296 8.42 -18.48 -1.30
N ILE A 297 7.37 -18.21 -0.51
CA ILE A 297 6.52 -19.24 0.10
C ILE A 297 5.75 -20.03 -0.97
N ALA A 298 5.32 -19.37 -2.04
CA ALA A 298 4.65 -20.03 -3.17
C ALA A 298 5.59 -20.95 -3.99
N THR A 299 6.91 -20.80 -3.86
CA THR A 299 7.89 -21.60 -4.60
C THR A 299 8.30 -22.82 -3.77
N ILE A 300 7.97 -24.01 -4.27
CA ILE A 300 8.26 -25.29 -3.60
C ILE A 300 9.67 -25.76 -3.95
N ILE A 301 10.39 -26.26 -2.94
CA ILE A 301 11.66 -26.98 -3.10
C ILE A 301 11.33 -28.47 -3.19
N THR A 302 11.71 -29.14 -4.29
CA THR A 302 11.56 -30.59 -4.41
C THR A 302 12.91 -31.26 -4.23
N ILE A 303 13.03 -32.14 -3.23
CA ILE A 303 14.27 -32.88 -2.98
C ILE A 303 14.42 -33.96 -4.06
N PRO A 304 15.59 -34.06 -4.73
CA PRO A 304 15.82 -35.02 -5.82
C PRO A 304 15.80 -36.48 -5.36
#